data_AF-A0AB37ZP62-F1
#
_entry.id   AF-A0AB37ZP62-F1
#
_cell.length_a   1.000
_cell.length_b   1.000
_cell.length_c   1.000
_cell.angle_alpha   90.00
_cell.angle_beta   90.00
_cell.angle_gamma   90.00
#
_symmetry.space_group_name_H-M   'P 1'
#
loop_
_entity.id
_entity.type
_entity.pdbx_description
1 polymer ?
#
loop_
_entity_poly.entity_id
_entity_poly.type
_entity_poly.pdbx_seq_one_letter_code
_entity_poly.pdbx_strand_id
1 'polypeptide(L)'
;MSMKLHKVLTIGGVNMPLINDDVRLDLKSPGRATFTIKAGATVKGLVTFDIGYNEAILQRHFIGYVERCTATNGIEQVVLCRELAAVLANPLPMNLRHVDLRAVLADIGGKTGLRFRVPDQAYTRTKTPFFYNLAAGYQALDSMARVFGIKDFIWQQQGDGEIYVGAWADSFFGARSPLQLPVNLFDGYQGSQSAMIAALPGLRPGVSINQGERITNVTLAGTQMAIKWTTQSSAA
;
A
#
# COMPACT_ATOMS: atom_id res chain seq x y z
N MET A 1 -19.76 1.26 -26.54
CA MET A 1 -20.18 1.11 -25.12
C MET A 1 -19.10 1.72 -24.25
N SER A 2 -19.44 2.62 -23.32
CA SER A 2 -18.45 3.22 -22.41
C SER A 2 -18.04 2.21 -21.34
N MET A 3 -16.74 1.99 -21.14
CA MET A 3 -16.24 1.09 -20.09
C MET A 3 -16.54 1.66 -18.71
N LYS A 4 -17.39 0.97 -17.94
CA LYS A 4 -17.75 1.37 -16.56
C LYS A 4 -16.80 0.70 -15.57
N LEU A 5 -16.21 1.50 -14.68
CA LEU A 5 -15.44 0.98 -13.55
C LEU A 5 -16.39 0.46 -12.48
N HIS A 6 -16.32 -0.83 -12.19
CA HIS A 6 -17.02 -1.49 -11.10
C HIS A 6 -16.22 -1.31 -9.81
N LYS A 7 -16.93 -1.06 -8.71
CA LYS A 7 -16.37 -0.79 -7.39
C LYS A 7 -17.18 -1.51 -6.34
N VAL A 8 -16.51 -2.26 -5.47
CA VAL A 8 -17.13 -2.93 -4.34
C VAL A 8 -16.37 -2.52 -3.08
N LEU A 9 -17.09 -1.87 -2.16
CA LEU A 9 -16.61 -1.55 -0.83
C LEU A 9 -17.26 -2.53 0.15
N THR A 10 -16.45 -3.23 0.92
CA THR A 10 -16.91 -4.09 2.02
C THR A 10 -16.33 -3.58 3.32
N ILE A 11 -17.17 -3.41 4.35
CA ILE A 11 -16.75 -3.01 5.70
C ILE A 11 -17.33 -4.00 6.69
N GLY A 12 -16.49 -4.60 7.54
CA GLY A 12 -16.91 -5.60 8.52
C GLY A 12 -17.56 -6.84 7.89
N GLY A 13 -17.19 -7.18 6.65
CA GLY A 13 -17.78 -8.28 5.89
C GLY A 13 -19.11 -7.97 5.19
N VAL A 14 -19.60 -6.72 5.26
CA VAL A 14 -20.85 -6.29 4.63
C VAL A 14 -20.57 -5.36 3.45
N ASN A 15 -21.22 -5.59 2.31
CA ASN A 15 -21.13 -4.69 1.15
C ASN A 15 -21.82 -3.36 1.44
N MET A 16 -21.09 -2.27 1.27
CA MET A 16 -21.54 -0.93 1.58
C MET A 16 -22.02 -0.19 0.33
N PRO A 17 -23.15 0.53 0.36
CA PRO A 17 -23.54 1.41 -0.72
C PRO A 17 -22.61 2.62 -0.78
N LEU A 18 -21.68 2.60 -1.75
CA LEU A 18 -20.67 3.62 -1.95
C LEU A 18 -21.23 4.84 -2.69
N ILE A 19 -20.99 6.03 -2.16
CA ILE A 19 -21.34 7.31 -2.79
C ILE A 19 -20.11 7.97 -3.39
N ASN A 20 -19.01 8.05 -2.63
CA ASN A 20 -17.75 8.67 -3.06
C ASN A 20 -16.55 7.96 -2.46
N ASP A 21 -15.41 8.01 -3.16
CA ASP A 21 -14.13 7.44 -2.75
C ASP A 21 -12.94 8.34 -3.11
N ASP A 22 -11.99 8.44 -2.19
CA ASP A 22 -10.64 8.97 -2.37
C ASP A 22 -9.68 7.99 -1.68
N VAL A 23 -8.89 7.25 -2.46
CA VAL A 23 -7.95 6.24 -1.97
C VAL A 23 -6.54 6.63 -2.37
N ARG A 24 -5.64 6.76 -1.40
CA ARG A 24 -4.25 7.16 -1.60
C ARG A 24 -3.33 6.04 -1.12
N LEU A 25 -2.55 5.50 -2.04
CA LEU A 25 -1.51 4.52 -1.77
C LEU A 25 -0.15 5.19 -1.98
N ASP A 26 0.76 4.95 -1.04
CA ASP A 26 2.11 5.52 -1.04
C ASP A 26 3.16 4.41 -0.95
N LEU A 27 4.33 4.62 -1.55
CA LEU A 27 5.42 3.65 -1.50
C LEU A 27 6.09 3.57 -0.13
N LYS A 28 6.14 4.69 0.60
CA LYS A 28 6.91 4.84 1.85
C LYS A 28 6.04 5.07 3.10
N SER A 29 4.72 4.94 2.97
CA SER A 29 3.81 5.06 4.10
C SER A 29 2.55 4.24 3.84
N PRO A 30 1.85 3.78 4.89
CA PRO A 30 0.60 3.05 4.70
C PRO A 30 -0.44 3.93 4.02
N GLY A 31 -1.15 3.33 3.07
CA GLY A 31 -2.23 4.00 2.35
C GLY A 31 -3.37 4.43 3.26
N ARG A 32 -4.15 5.38 2.76
CA ARG A 32 -5.32 5.96 3.43
C ARG A 32 -6.48 5.98 2.45
N ALA A 33 -7.68 5.90 2.97
CA ALA A 33 -8.88 6.08 2.17
C ALA A 33 -9.93 6.90 2.91
N THR A 34 -10.70 7.66 2.16
CA THR A 34 -11.95 8.28 2.60
C THR A 34 -13.07 7.77 1.73
N PHE A 35 -14.10 7.21 2.36
CA PHE A 35 -15.32 6.76 1.69
C PHE A 35 -16.52 7.52 2.23
N THR A 36 -17.40 7.96 1.35
CA THR A 36 -18.76 8.37 1.74
C THR A 36 -19.70 7.22 1.42
N ILE A 37 -20.43 6.73 2.42
CA ILE A 37 -21.35 5.59 2.28
C ILE A 37 -22.76 5.96 2.74
N LYS A 38 -23.76 5.27 2.20
CA LYS A 38 -25.12 5.32 2.73
C LYS A 38 -25.27 4.32 3.88
N ALA A 39 -25.32 4.81 5.10
CA ALA A 39 -25.53 4.01 6.30
C ALA A 39 -26.21 4.83 7.41
N GLY A 40 -27.20 4.24 8.08
CA GLY A 40 -27.95 4.90 9.16
C GLY A 40 -27.21 4.93 10.51
N ALA A 41 -26.04 4.29 10.61
CA ALA A 41 -25.23 4.25 11.81
C ALA A 41 -23.74 4.19 11.46
N THR A 42 -22.88 4.51 12.43
CA THR A 42 -21.44 4.39 12.26
C THR A 42 -21.01 2.93 12.08
N VAL A 43 -19.98 2.73 11.27
CA VAL A 43 -19.43 1.40 10.95
C VAL A 43 -18.01 1.24 11.51
N LYS A 44 -17.58 0.00 11.71
CA LYS A 44 -16.22 -0.36 12.16
C LYS A 44 -15.77 -1.68 11.56
N GLY A 45 -14.47 -1.95 11.61
CA GLY A 45 -13.87 -3.23 11.24
C GLY A 45 -12.99 -3.17 9.99
N LEU A 46 -12.72 -4.35 9.43
CA LEU A 46 -11.90 -4.51 8.22
C LEU A 46 -12.58 -3.86 7.02
N VAL A 47 -11.80 -3.22 6.17
CA VAL A 47 -12.24 -2.54 4.95
C VAL A 47 -11.54 -3.18 3.76
N THR A 48 -12.29 -3.58 2.74
CA THR A 48 -11.75 -3.92 1.43
C THR A 48 -12.42 -3.09 0.35
N PHE A 49 -11.63 -2.61 -0.60
CA PHE A 49 -12.11 -1.89 -1.77
C PHE A 49 -11.53 -2.52 -3.01
N ASP A 50 -12.41 -3.11 -3.82
CA ASP A 50 -12.09 -3.87 -5.00
C ASP A 50 -12.61 -3.13 -6.24
N ILE A 51 -11.78 -3.07 -7.30
CA ILE A 51 -12.09 -2.34 -8.54
C ILE A 51 -11.80 -3.20 -9.77
N GLY A 52 -12.56 -3.00 -10.84
CA GLY A 52 -12.38 -3.71 -12.11
C GLY A 52 -13.27 -3.16 -13.22
N TYR A 53 -12.97 -3.50 -14.47
CA TYR A 53 -13.81 -3.14 -15.61
C TYR A 53 -14.57 -4.36 -16.13
N ASN A 54 -15.80 -4.14 -16.59
CA ASN A 54 -16.64 -5.16 -17.21
C ASN A 54 -16.82 -6.40 -16.29
N GLU A 55 -16.92 -7.59 -16.88
CA GLU A 55 -17.00 -8.88 -16.18
C GLU A 55 -15.65 -9.40 -15.67
N ALA A 56 -14.58 -8.59 -15.72
CA ALA A 56 -13.28 -9.00 -15.21
C ALA A 56 -13.29 -9.13 -13.67
N ILE A 57 -12.45 -10.03 -13.15
CA ILE A 57 -12.27 -10.22 -11.71
C ILE A 57 -11.84 -8.89 -11.08
N LEU A 58 -12.58 -8.46 -10.05
CA LEU A 58 -12.23 -7.26 -9.30
C LEU A 58 -10.91 -7.46 -8.56
N GLN A 59 -10.03 -6.47 -8.64
CA GLN A 59 -8.74 -6.49 -7.97
C GLN A 59 -8.77 -5.63 -6.72
N ARG A 60 -8.12 -6.11 -5.65
CA ARG A 60 -8.03 -5.35 -4.41
C ARG A 60 -7.17 -4.11 -4.59
N HIS A 61 -7.82 -2.95 -4.55
CA HIS A 61 -7.12 -1.68 -4.52
C HIS A 61 -6.72 -1.30 -3.10
N PHE A 62 -7.63 -1.43 -2.13
CA PHE A 62 -7.37 -1.10 -0.72
C PHE A 62 -7.77 -2.24 0.22
N ILE A 63 -6.94 -2.48 1.24
CA ILE A 63 -7.26 -3.33 2.39
C ILE A 63 -6.75 -2.65 3.66
N GLY A 64 -7.62 -2.53 4.65
CA GLY A 64 -7.32 -1.76 5.84
C GLY A 64 -8.39 -1.89 6.91
N TYR A 65 -8.49 -0.90 7.77
CA TYR A 65 -9.52 -0.84 8.80
C TYR A 65 -10.11 0.57 8.88
N VAL A 66 -11.33 0.64 9.43
CA VAL A 66 -11.96 1.93 9.77
C VAL A 66 -11.20 2.57 10.92
N GLU A 67 -10.52 3.68 10.67
CA GLU A 67 -9.88 4.51 11.68
C GLU A 67 -10.93 5.39 12.38
N ARG A 68 -11.86 5.94 11.61
CA ARG A 68 -12.93 6.80 12.12
C ARG A 68 -14.15 6.76 11.19
N CYS A 69 -15.35 6.77 11.77
CA CYS A 69 -16.60 6.90 11.04
C CYS A 69 -17.43 8.03 11.66
N THR A 70 -17.84 9.00 10.85
CA THR A 70 -18.60 10.17 11.29
C THR A 70 -19.84 10.36 10.43
N ALA A 71 -20.99 10.57 11.07
CA ALA A 71 -22.22 10.89 10.36
C ALA A 71 -22.10 12.28 9.70
N THR A 72 -22.45 12.37 8.42
CA THR A 72 -22.62 13.66 7.74
C THR A 72 -24.07 14.14 7.85
N ASN A 73 -25.01 13.20 7.88
CA ASN A 73 -26.44 13.41 8.10
C ASN A 73 -27.07 12.10 8.61
N GLY A 74 -28.40 12.01 8.65
CA GLY A 74 -29.11 10.82 9.16
C GLY A 74 -29.03 9.55 8.28
N ILE A 75 -28.47 9.64 7.07
CA ILE A 75 -28.43 8.52 6.10
C ILE A 75 -27.04 8.27 5.51
N GLU A 76 -26.07 9.14 5.75
CA GLU A 76 -24.72 9.08 5.20
C GLU A 76 -23.65 9.13 6.28
N GLN A 77 -22.55 8.42 6.02
CA GLN A 77 -21.37 8.39 6.86
C GLN A 77 -20.13 8.68 6.01
N VAL A 78 -19.20 9.44 6.58
CA VAL A 78 -17.82 9.55 6.09
C VAL A 78 -16.94 8.61 6.91
N VAL A 79 -16.24 7.71 6.21
CA VAL A 79 -15.40 6.68 6.79
C VAL A 79 -13.95 6.96 6.39
N LEU A 80 -13.12 7.25 7.38
CA LEU A 80 -11.67 7.36 7.23
C LEU A 80 -11.03 6.02 7.55
N CYS A 81 -10.16 5.58 6.66
CA CYS A 81 -9.53 4.28 6.73
C CYS A 81 -8.01 4.40 6.60
N ARG A 82 -7.30 3.44 7.18
CA ARG A 82 -5.86 3.23 6.94
C ARG A 82 -5.59 1.79 6.58
N GLU A 83 -4.55 1.57 5.77
CA GLU A 83 -4.02 0.23 5.51
C GLU A 83 -3.60 -0.46 6.82
N LEU A 84 -3.60 -1.79 6.85
CA LEU A 84 -3.29 -2.60 8.04
C LEU A 84 -1.91 -2.25 8.62
N ALA A 85 -0.94 -2.00 7.75
CA ALA A 85 0.41 -1.59 8.14
C ALA A 85 0.43 -0.32 9.02
N ALA A 86 -0.65 0.47 9.05
CA ALA A 86 -0.74 1.66 9.91
C ALA A 86 -0.65 1.37 11.41
N VAL A 87 -0.91 0.13 11.85
CA VAL A 87 -0.73 -0.29 13.24
C VAL A 87 0.72 -0.13 13.72
N LEU A 88 1.70 -0.12 12.80
CA LEU A 88 3.12 0.08 13.09
C LEU A 88 3.46 1.52 13.50
N ALA A 89 2.50 2.46 13.48
CA ALA A 89 2.66 3.77 14.09
C ALA A 89 2.76 3.72 15.63
N ASN A 90 2.34 2.61 16.24
CA ASN A 90 2.38 2.42 17.69
C ASN A 90 3.77 1.97 18.18
N PRO A 91 4.13 2.24 19.44
CA PRO A 91 5.36 1.74 20.05
C PRO A 91 5.50 0.22 19.92
N LEU A 92 6.68 -0.24 19.52
CA LEU A 92 6.96 -1.66 19.30
C LEU A 92 8.32 -2.04 19.89
N PRO A 93 8.44 -2.16 21.23
CA PRO A 93 9.71 -2.49 21.86
C PRO A 93 10.20 -3.90 21.50
N MET A 94 11.49 -4.01 21.20
CA MET A 94 12.16 -5.25 20.78
C MET A 94 13.55 -5.34 21.39
N ASN A 95 13.93 -6.56 21.81
CA ASN A 95 15.27 -6.92 22.29
C ASN A 95 15.55 -8.36 21.83
N LEU A 96 15.98 -8.49 20.58
CA LEU A 96 16.21 -9.78 19.94
C LEU A 96 17.71 -10.03 19.79
N ARG A 97 18.14 -11.27 19.94
CA ARG A 97 19.54 -11.69 19.84
C ARG A 97 19.71 -12.79 18.79
N HIS A 98 20.81 -12.72 18.04
CA HIS A 98 21.16 -13.73 17.02
C HIS A 98 20.03 -14.04 16.03
N VAL A 99 19.33 -12.99 15.59
CA VAL A 99 18.17 -13.06 14.69
C VAL A 99 18.54 -12.65 13.28
N ASP A 100 17.85 -13.23 12.29
CA ASP A 100 17.84 -12.75 10.91
C ASP A 100 16.61 -11.88 10.63
N LEU A 101 16.48 -11.37 9.41
CA LEU A 101 15.35 -10.52 9.00
C LEU A 101 14.00 -11.20 9.26
N ARG A 102 13.91 -12.50 8.96
CA ARG A 102 12.66 -13.29 9.08
C ARG A 102 12.24 -13.44 10.54
N ALA A 103 13.18 -13.70 11.43
CA ALA A 103 12.92 -13.80 12.86
C ALA A 103 12.48 -12.45 13.46
N VAL A 104 13.05 -11.34 13.02
CA VAL A 104 12.59 -10.00 13.43
C VAL A 104 11.15 -9.77 12.96
N LEU A 105 10.84 -10.06 11.69
CA LEU A 105 9.48 -9.90 11.14
C LEU A 105 8.46 -10.85 11.78
N ALA A 106 8.87 -12.06 12.19
CA ALA A 106 8.02 -12.97 12.94
C ALA A 106 7.64 -12.41 14.32
N ASP A 107 8.58 -11.76 15.03
CA ASP A 107 8.30 -11.08 16.30
C ASP A 107 7.36 -9.89 16.11
N ILE A 108 7.57 -9.08 15.06
CA ILE A 108 6.63 -8.00 14.69
C ILE A 108 5.25 -8.56 14.39
N GLY A 109 5.17 -9.64 13.61
CA GLY A 109 3.91 -10.30 13.25
C GLY A 109 3.17 -10.84 14.47
N GLY A 110 3.89 -11.47 15.41
CA GLY A 110 3.31 -11.95 16.67
C GLY A 110 2.73 -10.83 17.54
N LYS A 111 3.33 -9.63 17.52
CA LYS A 111 2.87 -8.48 18.31
C LYS A 111 1.74 -7.69 17.66
N THR A 112 1.63 -7.73 16.32
CA THR A 112 0.74 -6.84 15.56
C THR A 112 -0.37 -7.56 14.79
N GLY A 113 -0.25 -8.88 14.60
CA GLY A 113 -1.10 -9.66 13.71
C GLY A 113 -0.80 -9.47 12.22
N LEU A 114 0.21 -8.65 11.87
CA LEU A 114 0.63 -8.46 10.48
C LEU A 114 1.31 -9.71 9.93
N ARG A 115 1.12 -9.95 8.63
CA ARG A 115 1.81 -10.99 7.88
C ARG A 115 2.83 -10.36 6.95
N PHE A 116 3.98 -11.01 6.81
CA PHE A 116 5.10 -10.50 6.04
C PHE A 116 5.49 -11.46 4.92
N ARG A 117 5.80 -10.89 3.75
CA ARG A 117 6.40 -11.59 2.63
C ARG A 117 7.85 -11.15 2.48
N VAL A 118 8.76 -12.12 2.45
CA VAL A 118 10.20 -11.88 2.40
C VAL A 118 10.78 -12.68 1.24
N PRO A 119 11.56 -12.06 0.33
CA PRO A 119 12.11 -12.75 -0.83
C PRO A 119 13.13 -13.80 -0.41
N ASP A 120 13.37 -14.81 -1.24
CA ASP A 120 14.40 -15.82 -0.96
C ASP A 120 15.79 -15.31 -1.37
N GLN A 121 16.34 -14.41 -0.55
CA GLN A 121 17.64 -13.78 -0.77
C GLN A 121 18.58 -14.00 0.42
N ALA A 122 19.89 -14.05 0.15
CA ALA A 122 20.91 -14.33 1.17
C ALA A 122 20.85 -13.35 2.36
N TYR A 123 20.64 -12.05 2.11
CA TYR A 123 20.54 -11.02 3.15
C TYR A 123 19.42 -11.29 4.16
N THR A 124 18.39 -12.06 3.78
CA THR A 124 17.25 -12.37 4.65
C THR A 124 17.57 -13.41 5.72
N ARG A 125 18.71 -14.12 5.57
CA ARG A 125 19.19 -15.21 6.42
C ARG A 125 20.45 -14.82 7.20
N THR A 126 21.03 -13.66 6.91
CA THR A 126 22.17 -13.12 7.64
C THR A 126 21.74 -12.75 9.05
N LYS A 127 22.39 -13.37 10.05
CA LYS A 127 22.12 -13.08 11.45
C LYS A 127 22.83 -11.80 11.90
N THR A 128 22.11 -10.96 12.63
CA THR A 128 22.70 -9.89 13.45
C THR A 128 22.86 -10.38 14.90
N PRO A 129 23.94 -10.00 15.62
CA PRO A 129 24.07 -10.30 17.04
C PRO A 129 22.90 -9.74 17.86
N PHE A 130 22.36 -8.58 17.47
CA PHE A 130 21.25 -7.94 18.15
C PHE A 130 20.36 -7.13 17.21
N PHE A 131 19.07 -7.05 17.56
CA PHE A 131 18.10 -6.12 16.99
C PHE A 131 17.28 -5.50 18.13
N TYR A 132 17.39 -4.18 18.28
CA TYR A 132 16.73 -3.41 19.31
C TYR A 132 15.82 -2.35 18.69
N ASN A 133 14.62 -2.20 19.24
CA ASN A 133 13.76 -1.07 18.93
C ASN A 133 13.10 -0.58 20.22
N LEU A 134 13.06 0.74 20.41
CA LEU A 134 12.29 1.40 21.47
C LEU A 134 11.28 2.40 20.90
N ALA A 135 11.27 2.59 19.58
CA ALA A 135 10.40 3.51 18.86
C ALA A 135 9.14 2.79 18.35
N ALA A 136 8.43 3.41 17.41
CA ALA A 136 7.32 2.75 16.73
C ALA A 136 7.80 1.67 15.75
N GLY A 137 6.86 0.85 15.28
CA GLY A 137 7.13 -0.24 14.35
C GLY A 137 7.69 0.22 13.00
N TYR A 138 7.37 1.43 12.53
CA TYR A 138 7.96 1.98 11.29
C TYR A 138 9.48 2.11 11.41
N GLN A 139 9.98 2.64 12.52
CA GLN A 139 11.42 2.78 12.74
C GLN A 139 12.10 1.42 12.84
N ALA A 140 11.43 0.40 13.39
CA ALA A 140 11.92 -0.96 13.35
C ALA A 140 12.12 -1.44 11.90
N LEU A 141 11.09 -1.31 11.05
CA LEU A 141 11.19 -1.71 9.64
C LEU A 141 12.26 -0.92 8.88
N ASP A 142 12.26 0.41 9.00
CA ASP A 142 13.23 1.27 8.29
C ASP A 142 14.68 0.95 8.69
N SER A 143 14.91 0.58 9.95
CA SER A 143 16.25 0.22 10.42
C SER A 143 16.80 -1.07 9.78
N MET A 144 15.93 -1.96 9.28
CA MET A 144 16.33 -3.24 8.69
C MET A 144 17.23 -3.07 7.47
N ALA A 145 17.03 -2.01 6.69
CA ALA A 145 17.87 -1.67 5.55
C ALA A 145 19.36 -1.63 5.97
N ARG A 146 19.65 -0.92 7.06
CA ARG A 146 21.01 -0.78 7.59
C ARG A 146 21.49 -2.04 8.28
N VAL A 147 20.66 -2.66 9.12
CA VAL A 147 21.04 -3.82 9.93
C VAL A 147 21.41 -5.03 9.06
N PHE A 148 20.67 -5.26 7.98
CA PHE A 148 20.87 -6.40 7.10
C PHE A 148 21.56 -6.04 5.76
N GLY A 149 21.99 -4.79 5.59
CA GLY A 149 22.73 -4.33 4.40
C GLY A 149 21.91 -4.41 3.10
N ILE A 150 20.61 -4.12 3.17
CA ILE A 150 19.67 -4.25 2.05
C ILE A 150 19.65 -2.94 1.27
N LYS A 151 20.08 -2.98 0.00
CA LYS A 151 20.03 -1.83 -0.91
C LYS A 151 18.61 -1.62 -1.43
N ASP A 152 18.23 -0.35 -1.63
CA ASP A 152 16.89 0.03 -2.14
C ASP A 152 15.77 -0.70 -1.38
N PHE A 153 15.89 -0.67 -0.06
CA PHE A 153 14.98 -1.36 0.85
C PHE A 153 13.60 -0.72 0.84
N ILE A 154 12.57 -1.56 0.76
CA ILE A 154 11.18 -1.17 0.92
C ILE A 154 10.48 -2.10 1.88
N TRP A 155 9.45 -1.55 2.54
CA TRP A 155 8.38 -2.35 3.10
C TRP A 155 7.05 -1.82 2.57
N GLN A 156 6.19 -2.71 2.06
CA GLN A 156 4.97 -2.27 1.37
C GLN A 156 3.83 -3.27 1.52
N GLN A 157 2.67 -2.79 1.96
CA GLN A 157 1.45 -3.58 1.98
C GLN A 157 0.95 -3.89 0.56
N GLN A 158 0.67 -5.16 0.30
CA GLN A 158 0.18 -5.68 -0.96
C GLN A 158 -1.35 -5.85 -0.93
N GLY A 159 -1.96 -6.16 -2.08
CA GLY A 159 -3.43 -6.29 -2.20
C GLY A 159 -4.06 -7.41 -1.36
N ASP A 160 -3.25 -8.39 -0.94
CA ASP A 160 -3.65 -9.48 -0.04
C ASP A 160 -3.49 -9.13 1.46
N GLY A 161 -3.02 -7.92 1.76
CA GLY A 161 -2.77 -7.43 3.11
C GLY A 161 -1.43 -7.88 3.72
N GLU A 162 -0.65 -8.73 3.04
CA GLU A 162 0.73 -9.00 3.46
C GLU A 162 1.62 -7.79 3.21
N ILE A 163 2.64 -7.61 4.04
CA ILE A 163 3.65 -6.57 3.86
C ILE A 163 4.90 -7.21 3.27
N TYR A 164 5.24 -6.84 2.05
CA TYR A 164 6.55 -7.16 1.48
C TYR A 164 7.64 -6.44 2.25
N VAL A 165 8.77 -7.10 2.53
CA VAL A 165 9.95 -6.49 3.18
C VAL A 165 11.23 -7.02 2.52
N GLY A 166 12.03 -6.12 1.93
CA GLY A 166 13.25 -6.48 1.22
C GLY A 166 13.73 -5.41 0.25
N ALA A 167 14.71 -5.73 -0.60
CA ALA A 167 15.10 -4.85 -1.69
C ALA A 167 13.95 -4.72 -2.70
N TRP A 168 13.74 -3.54 -3.28
CA TRP A 168 12.66 -3.35 -4.25
C TRP A 168 12.79 -4.28 -5.45
N ALA A 169 14.01 -4.52 -5.95
CA ALA A 169 14.26 -5.39 -7.11
C ALA A 169 13.77 -6.83 -6.88
N ASP A 170 13.74 -7.29 -5.63
CA ASP A 170 13.27 -8.62 -5.24
C ASP A 170 11.75 -8.67 -4.96
N SER A 171 11.07 -7.52 -5.06
CA SER A 171 9.62 -7.43 -4.87
C SER A 171 8.86 -7.90 -6.11
N PHE A 172 7.55 -8.13 -5.94
CA PHE A 172 6.65 -8.45 -7.05
C PHE A 172 6.71 -7.41 -8.18
N PHE A 173 6.88 -6.12 -7.85
CA PHE A 173 6.94 -5.05 -8.85
C PHE A 173 8.34 -4.86 -9.43
N GLY A 174 9.40 -5.03 -8.62
CA GLY A 174 10.78 -4.87 -9.09
C GLY A 174 11.25 -6.00 -10.01
N ALA A 175 10.69 -7.20 -9.88
CA ALA A 175 10.99 -8.33 -10.75
C ALA A 175 10.27 -8.26 -12.13
N ARG A 176 9.42 -7.25 -12.37
CA ARG A 176 8.60 -7.14 -13.58
C ARG A 176 9.12 -6.07 -14.53
N SER A 177 8.90 -6.30 -15.83
CA SER A 177 9.16 -5.31 -16.85
C SER A 177 8.32 -4.04 -16.64
N PRO A 178 8.87 -2.85 -16.95
CA PRO A 178 8.13 -1.60 -16.80
C PRO A 178 6.82 -1.58 -17.59
N LEU A 179 5.76 -1.12 -16.95
CA LEU A 179 4.46 -0.89 -17.59
C LEU A 179 4.60 0.24 -18.61
N GLN A 180 4.29 -0.05 -19.87
CA GLN A 180 4.31 0.95 -20.92
C GLN A 180 3.03 1.77 -20.88
N LEU A 181 3.15 3.06 -20.57
CA LEU A 181 2.04 4.00 -20.57
C LEU A 181 2.11 4.88 -21.83
N PRO A 182 1.01 5.07 -22.56
CA PRO A 182 0.98 5.93 -23.74
C PRO A 182 1.48 7.35 -23.44
N VAL A 183 2.32 7.89 -24.34
CA VAL A 183 2.98 9.20 -24.16
C VAL A 183 1.99 10.36 -23.98
N ASN A 184 0.82 10.27 -24.60
CA ASN A 184 -0.26 11.25 -24.50
C ASN A 184 -0.93 11.30 -23.10
N LEU A 185 -0.69 10.29 -22.24
CA LEU A 185 -1.12 10.37 -20.83
C LEU A 185 -0.24 11.33 -20.01
N PHE A 186 0.89 11.77 -20.57
CA PHE A 186 1.85 12.66 -19.92
C PHE A 186 1.78 14.10 -20.45
N ASP A 187 0.67 14.47 -21.12
CA ASP A 187 0.50 15.79 -21.74
C ASP A 187 0.73 16.94 -20.73
N GLY A 188 1.73 17.77 -21.01
CA GLY A 188 1.93 19.09 -20.42
C GLY A 188 2.85 19.22 -19.20
N TYR A 189 3.40 18.14 -18.63
CA TYR A 189 4.10 18.22 -17.34
C TYR A 189 5.35 17.32 -17.22
N GLN A 190 6.27 17.42 -18.18
CA GLN A 190 7.61 16.80 -18.02
C GLN A 190 8.35 17.29 -16.75
N GLY A 191 7.91 18.41 -16.14
CA GLY A 191 8.48 18.93 -14.90
C GLY A 191 7.91 18.40 -13.57
N SER A 192 6.72 17.80 -13.51
CA SER A 192 6.08 17.45 -12.21
C SER A 192 6.03 15.95 -11.87
N GLN A 193 6.56 15.08 -12.74
CA GLN A 193 6.64 13.63 -12.50
C GLN A 193 5.28 13.04 -12.06
N SER A 194 4.19 13.48 -12.70
CA SER A 194 2.82 13.10 -12.36
C SER A 194 1.92 13.02 -13.60
N ALA A 195 0.90 12.17 -13.57
CA ALA A 195 -0.08 12.02 -14.65
C ALA A 195 -1.47 11.66 -14.10
N MET A 196 -2.50 12.03 -14.84
CA MET A 196 -3.88 11.60 -14.62
C MET A 196 -4.25 10.54 -15.66
N ILE A 197 -4.65 9.37 -15.20
CA ILE A 197 -4.99 8.23 -16.07
C ILE A 197 -6.36 7.67 -15.72
N ALA A 198 -6.98 6.95 -16.64
CA ALA A 198 -8.10 6.08 -16.27
C ALA A 198 -7.63 5.08 -15.21
N ALA A 199 -8.52 4.71 -14.28
CA ALA A 199 -8.17 3.74 -13.25
C ALA A 199 -7.56 2.48 -13.87
N LEU A 200 -6.44 2.01 -13.36
CA LEU A 200 -5.82 0.75 -13.78
C LEU A 200 -5.90 -0.23 -12.61
N PRO A 201 -6.87 -1.16 -12.59
CA PRO A 201 -6.95 -2.19 -11.57
C PRO A 201 -5.60 -2.92 -11.41
N GLY A 202 -5.11 -2.99 -10.17
CA GLY A 202 -3.81 -3.57 -9.84
C GLY A 202 -2.63 -2.61 -9.83
N LEU A 203 -2.79 -1.39 -10.35
CA LEU A 203 -1.76 -0.37 -10.24
C LEU A 203 -1.57 0.05 -8.78
N ARG A 204 -0.34 -0.05 -8.30
CA ARG A 204 0.08 0.34 -6.95
C ARG A 204 1.43 1.10 -7.03
N PRO A 205 1.81 1.83 -5.98
CA PRO A 205 3.17 2.32 -5.85
C PRO A 205 4.19 1.18 -5.96
N GLY A 206 5.41 1.48 -6.41
CA GLY A 206 6.47 0.50 -6.63
C GLY A 206 6.52 -0.06 -8.06
N VAL A 207 5.46 0.07 -8.84
CA VAL A 207 5.46 -0.29 -10.28
C VAL A 207 6.44 0.60 -11.03
N SER A 208 7.29 0.00 -11.86
CA SER A 208 8.07 0.72 -12.87
C SER A 208 7.22 1.02 -14.10
N ILE A 209 7.37 2.20 -14.67
CA ILE A 209 6.74 2.62 -15.92
C ILE A 209 7.79 2.98 -16.96
N ASN A 210 7.43 2.89 -18.24
CA ASN A 210 8.23 3.37 -19.39
C ASN A 210 9.72 3.00 -19.34
N GLN A 211 10.61 3.96 -19.05
CA GLN A 211 12.06 3.79 -19.05
C GLN A 211 12.61 3.30 -17.69
N GLY A 212 11.71 3.02 -16.75
CA GLY A 212 12.03 2.46 -15.44
C GLY A 212 11.79 3.42 -14.29
N GLU A 213 11.11 4.55 -14.51
CA GLU A 213 10.64 5.42 -13.45
C GLU A 213 9.72 4.66 -12.49
N ARG A 214 9.85 4.91 -11.19
CA ARG A 214 9.11 4.17 -10.16
C ARG A 214 7.95 5.01 -9.64
N ILE A 215 6.72 4.49 -9.75
CA ILE A 215 5.55 5.12 -9.15
C ILE A 215 5.71 5.15 -7.62
N THR A 216 5.58 6.32 -7.02
CA THR A 216 5.66 6.53 -5.58
C THR A 216 4.31 6.79 -4.92
N ASN A 217 3.34 7.29 -5.68
CA ASN A 217 1.98 7.54 -5.21
C ASN A 217 0.96 7.13 -6.29
N VAL A 218 -0.16 6.56 -5.83
CA VAL A 218 -1.36 6.34 -6.62
C VAL A 218 -2.55 6.85 -5.83
N THR A 219 -3.27 7.83 -6.37
CA THR A 219 -4.52 8.34 -5.80
C THR A 219 -5.68 8.01 -6.73
N LEU A 220 -6.58 7.13 -6.31
CA LEU A 220 -7.82 6.83 -7.01
C LEU A 220 -8.96 7.71 -6.47
N ALA A 221 -9.61 8.44 -7.36
CA ALA A 221 -10.83 9.18 -7.06
C ALA A 221 -11.79 9.06 -8.26
N GLY A 222 -13.03 8.62 -8.02
CA GLY A 222 -13.96 8.35 -9.11
C GLY A 222 -13.40 7.34 -10.11
N THR A 223 -13.37 7.64 -11.40
CA THR A 223 -12.88 6.70 -12.43
C THR A 223 -11.43 6.94 -12.85
N GLN A 224 -10.70 7.80 -12.13
CA GLN A 224 -9.36 8.24 -12.50
C GLN A 224 -8.34 7.97 -11.40
N MET A 225 -7.09 7.76 -11.81
CA MET A 225 -5.94 7.71 -10.92
C MET A 225 -5.00 8.87 -11.21
N ALA A 226 -4.61 9.60 -10.16
CA ALA A 226 -3.44 10.46 -10.18
C ALA A 226 -2.23 9.62 -9.76
N ILE A 227 -1.19 9.57 -10.60
CA ILE A 227 0.05 8.88 -10.28
C ILE A 227 1.20 9.88 -10.16
N LYS A 228 2.15 9.59 -9.29
CA LYS A 228 3.44 10.30 -9.20
C LYS A 228 4.59 9.30 -9.21
N TRP A 229 5.74 9.69 -9.74
CA TRP A 229 6.93 8.84 -9.79
C TRP A 229 8.22 9.59 -9.50
N THR A 230 9.31 8.86 -9.29
CA THR A 230 10.67 9.40 -9.20
C THR A 230 11.50 8.93 -10.39
N THR A 231 12.42 9.76 -10.87
CA THR A 231 13.44 9.36 -11.85
C THR A 231 14.47 8.44 -11.21
N GLN A 232 15.01 7.48 -11.96
CA GLN A 232 15.93 6.45 -11.46
C GLN A 232 17.16 6.98 -10.71
N SER A 233 17.61 8.22 -10.96
CA SER A 233 18.78 8.81 -10.29
C SER A 233 18.55 9.21 -8.82
N SER A 234 17.33 9.09 -8.30
CA SER A 234 16.96 9.56 -6.94
C SER A 234 16.50 8.44 -6.00
N ALA A 235 16.59 7.18 -6.43
CA ALA A 235 16.19 6.00 -5.64
C ALA A 235 17.37 5.37 -4.85
N ALA A 236 18.35 6.20 -4.45
CA ALA A 236 19.50 5.77 -3.63
C ALA A 236 19.12 5.65 -2.15
#